data_AF-A0A5C7JZ21-F1
#
_entry.id   AF-A0A5C7JZ21-F1
#
_cell.length_a   1.000
_cell.length_b   1.000
_cell.length_c   1.000
_cell.angle_alpha   90.00
_cell.angle_beta   90.00
_cell.angle_gamma   90.00
#
_symmetry.space_group_name_H-M   'P 1'
#
loop_
_entity.id
_entity.type
_entity.pdbx_description
1 polymer ?
#
loop_
_entity_poly.entity_id
_entity_poly.type
_entity_poly.pdbx_seq_one_letter_code
_entity_poly.pdbx_strand_id
1 'polypeptide(L)' 'MDDKLLWWGYIHTNGSIHLKRYFGPLDIEEAHESPFCKVIFNPFPATNRDDAIVILNELVGERKTGVDE' A
#
# COMPACT_ATOMS: atom_id res chain seq x y z
N MET A 1 25.13 5.26 -1.50
CA MET A 1 23.89 5.63 -2.19
C MET A 1 22.80 4.84 -1.51
N ASP A 2 21.93 5.52 -0.77
CA ASP A 2 20.80 4.89 -0.10
C ASP A 2 19.75 4.58 -1.17
N ASP A 3 19.81 3.37 -1.73
CA ASP A 3 18.74 2.80 -2.55
C ASP A 3 17.50 2.63 -1.66
N LYS A 4 16.77 3.73 -1.45
CA LYS A 4 15.51 3.71 -0.71
C LYS A 4 14.55 2.78 -1.45
N LEU A 5 14.26 1.63 -0.84
CA LEU A 5 13.28 0.70 -1.36
C LEU A 5 11.90 1.35 -1.24
N LEU A 6 11.21 1.46 -2.38
CA LEU A 6 9.82 1.87 -2.41
C LEU A 6 8.94 0.64 -2.24
N TRP A 7 7.91 0.79 -1.43
CA TRP A 7 6.92 -0.24 -1.15
C TRP A 7 5.54 0.35 -1.40
N TRP A 8 4.61 -0.49 -1.82
CA TRP A 8 3.23 -0.12 -2.03
C TRP A 8 2.34 -1.23 -1.50
N GLY A 9 1.07 -0.91 -1.28
CA GLY A 9 0.14 -1.88 -0.73
C GLY A 9 -1.29 -1.62 -1.17
N TYR A 10 -2.13 -2.61 -0.96
CA TYR A 10 -3.56 -2.50 -1.26
C TYR A 10 -4.38 -3.35 -0.29
N ILE A 11 -5.62 -2.93 -0.07
CA ILE A 11 -6.65 -3.72 0.59
C ILE A 11 -7.49 -4.40 -0.48
N HIS A 12 -7.61 -5.70 -0.39
CA HIS A 12 -8.47 -6.50 -1.24
C HIS A 12 -9.93 -6.39 -0.77
N THR A 13 -10.91 -6.66 -1.63
CA THR A 13 -12.35 -6.55 -1.30
C THR A 13 -12.80 -7.42 -0.13
N ASN A 14 -12.07 -8.51 0.15
CA ASN A 14 -12.28 -9.39 1.32
C ASN A 14 -11.69 -8.84 2.63
N GLY A 15 -11.01 -7.68 2.61
CA GLY A 15 -10.39 -7.06 3.77
C GLY A 15 -8.92 -7.43 4.01
N SER A 16 -8.34 -8.32 3.20
CA SER A 16 -6.91 -8.66 3.31
C SER A 16 -6.02 -7.50 2.87
N ILE A 17 -4.95 -7.25 3.62
CA ILE A 17 -3.92 -6.25 3.29
C ILE A 17 -2.76 -6.95 2.60
N HIS A 18 -2.36 -6.43 1.44
CA HIS A 18 -1.23 -6.91 0.68
C HIS A 18 -0.16 -5.82 0.56
N LEU A 19 1.10 -6.22 0.73
CA LEU A 19 2.27 -5.36 0.65
C LEU A 19 3.24 -5.92 -0.39
N LYS A 20 3.73 -5.07 -1.29
CA LYS A 20 4.68 -5.42 -2.35
C LYS A 20 5.75 -4.34 -2.52
N ARG A 21 6.88 -4.72 -3.10
CA ARG A 21 7.91 -3.76 -3.52
C ARG A 21 7.43 -3.05 -4.78
N TYR A 22 7.72 -1.77 -4.88
CA TYR A 22 7.38 -0.96 -6.04
C TYR A 22 8.52 -1.00 -7.05
N PHE A 23 8.24 -1.51 -8.25
CA PHE A 23 9.22 -1.57 -9.34
C PHE A 23 8.91 -0.57 -10.44
N GLY A 24 7.64 -0.19 -10.62
CA GLY A 24 7.25 0.86 -11.54
C GLY A 24 5.75 1.16 -11.52
N PRO A 25 5.30 2.16 -12.31
CA PRO A 25 3.91 2.61 -12.31
C PRO A 25 2.93 1.50 -12.69
N LEU A 26 3.36 0.57 -13.55
CA LEU A 26 2.54 -0.57 -14.00
C LEU A 26 2.01 -1.42 -12.83
N ASP A 27 2.79 -1.59 -11.77
CA ASP A 27 2.37 -2.35 -10.58
C ASP A 27 1.06 -1.78 -9.98
N ILE A 28 0.94 -0.45 -9.95
CA ILE A 28 -0.21 0.25 -9.36
C ILE A 28 -1.35 0.31 -10.37
N GLU A 29 -1.05 0.55 -11.65
CA GLU A 29 -2.04 0.58 -12.73
C GLU A 29 -2.82 -0.75 -12.78
N GLU A 30 -2.11 -1.88 -12.77
CA GLU A 30 -2.75 -3.22 -12.73
C GLU A 30 -3.64 -3.41 -11.48
N ALA A 31 -3.23 -2.84 -10.34
CA ALA A 31 -4.04 -2.89 -9.13
C ALA A 31 -5.31 -2.03 -9.25
N HIS A 32 -5.22 -0.84 -9.86
CA HIS A 32 -6.37 0.05 -10.11
C HIS A 32 -7.38 -0.58 -11.06
N GLU A 33 -6.91 -1.31 -12.07
CA GLU A 33 -7.77 -2.03 -13.01
C GLU A 33 -8.38 -3.29 -12.40
N SER A 34 -7.81 -3.81 -11.32
CA SER A 34 -8.28 -5.01 -10.66
C SER A 34 -9.56 -4.76 -9.86
N PRO A 35 -10.69 -5.45 -10.17
CA PRO A 35 -11.95 -5.29 -9.42
C PRO A 35 -11.87 -5.85 -8.00
N PHE A 36 -10.76 -6.53 -7.67
CA PHE A 36 -10.53 -7.09 -6.36
C PHE A 36 -9.78 -6.16 -5.42
N CYS A 37 -9.20 -5.06 -5.92
CA CYS A 37 -8.53 -4.06 -5.09
C CYS A 37 -9.54 -3.00 -4.64
N LYS A 38 -9.82 -2.93 -3.34
CA LYS A 38 -10.74 -1.96 -2.75
C LYS A 38 -10.06 -0.62 -2.47
N VAL A 39 -8.83 -0.67 -1.98
CA VAL A 39 -8.02 0.52 -1.65
C VAL A 39 -6.61 0.27 -2.09
N ILE A 40 -6.00 1.25 -2.74
CA ILE A 40 -4.60 1.21 -3.15
C ILE A 40 -3.87 2.33 -2.43
N PHE A 41 -2.70 1.99 -1.91
CA PHE A 41 -1.77 2.91 -1.27
C PHE A 41 -0.59 3.11 -2.22
N ASN A 42 -0.35 4.37 -2.56
CA ASN A 42 0.76 4.77 -3.43
C ASN A 42 2.11 4.39 -2.82
N PRO A 43 3.20 4.36 -3.63
CA PRO A 43 4.50 3.96 -3.15
C PRO A 43 4.99 4.89 -2.04
N PHE A 44 5.50 4.29 -0.98
CA PHE A 44 6.09 4.95 0.16
C PHE A 44 7.48 4.38 0.43
N PRO A 45 8.42 5.20 0.94
CA PRO A 45 9.75 4.74 1.29
C PRO A 45 9.70 3.89 2.55
N ALA A 46 10.38 2.74 2.54
CA ALA A 46 10.58 1.93 3.74
C ALA A 46 11.91 1.18 3.68
N THR A 47 12.51 0.97 4.84
CA THR A 47 13.86 0.37 4.94
C THR A 47 13.82 -1.12 4.63
N ASN A 48 12.76 -1.80 5.05
CA ASN A 48 12.58 -3.24 4.89
C ASN A 48 11.08 -3.58 4.92
N ARG A 49 10.75 -4.88 4.80
CA ARG A 49 9.36 -5.35 4.78
C ARG A 49 8.61 -5.09 6.09
N ASP A 50 9.29 -5.20 7.23
CA ASP A 50 8.71 -5.05 8.56
C ASP A 50 8.31 -3.57 8.81
N ASP A 51 9.23 -2.67 8.49
CA ASP A 51 8.99 -1.23 8.46
C ASP A 51 7.84 -0.87 7.50
N ALA A 52 7.84 -1.48 6.31
CA ALA A 52 6.82 -1.21 5.32
C ALA A 52 5.42 -1.68 5.72
N ILE A 53 5.30 -2.80 6.45
CA ILE A 53 3.99 -3.28 6.92
C ILE A 53 3.48 -2.41 8.07
N VAL A 54 4.35 -1.87 8.92
CA VAL A 54 3.96 -0.92 9.98
C VAL A 54 3.36 0.34 9.36
N ILE A 55 4.09 0.98 8.43
CA ILE A 55 3.62 2.18 7.72
C ILE A 55 2.29 1.92 7.01
N LEU A 56 2.16 0.76 6.31
CA LEU A 56 0.92 0.42 5.63
C LEU A 56 -0.25 0.25 6.61
N ASN A 57 -0.04 -0.35 7.79
CA ASN A 57 -1.09 -0.47 8.80
C ASN A 57 -1.50 0.89 9.38
N GLU A 58 -0.55 1.81 9.58
CA GLU A 58 -0.85 3.18 10.00
C GLU A 58 -1.72 3.89 8.96
N LEU A 59 -1.33 3.86 7.68
CA LEU A 59 -2.10 4.44 6.57
C LEU A 59 -3.52 3.85 6.47
N VAL A 60 -3.66 2.54 6.72
CA VAL A 60 -4.96 1.87 6.77
C VAL A 60 -5.79 2.36 7.96
N GLY A 61 -5.15 2.56 9.12
CA GLY A 61 -5.78 3.09 10.33
C GLY A 61 -6.29 4.52 10.13
N GLU A 62 -5.46 5.42 9.62
CA GLU A 62 -5.81 6.82 9.35
C GLU A 62 -6.99 6.95 8.37
N ARG A 63 -7.05 6.07 7.36
CA ARG A 63 -8.18 6.06 6.42
C ARG A 63 -9.51 5.63 7.05
N LYS A 64 -9.47 4.82 8.11
CA LYS A 64 -10.68 4.38 8.82
C LYS A 64 -11.23 5.46 9.73
N THR A 65 -10.41 6.38 10.20
CA THR A 65 -10.83 7.47 11.10
C THR A 65 -11.28 8.73 10.36
N GLY A 66 -10.99 8.84 9.06
CA GLY A 66 -11.38 10.00 8.22
C GLY A 66 -12.77 9.91 7.56
N VAL A 67 -13.63 8.97 7.98
CA VAL A 67 -15.02 8.83 7.51
C VAL A 67 -15.97 8.82 8.71
N ASP A 68 -15.83 9.80 9.59
CA ASP A 68 -16.81 10.12 10.64
C ASP A 68 -16.72 11.63 10.94
N GLU A 69 -17.08 12.48 9.97
CA GLU A 69 -17.49 13.88 10.18
C GLU A 69 -18.43 14.35 9.04
#